data_AF-A0A075IXL8-F1
#
_entry.id   AF-A0A075IXL8-F1
#
_cell.length_a   1.000
_cell.length_b   1.000
_cell.length_c   1.000
_cell.angle_alpha   90.00
_cell.angle_beta   90.00
_cell.angle_gamma   90.00
#
_symmetry.space_group_name_H-M   'P 1'
#
loop_
_entity.id
_entity.type
_entity.pdbx_description
1 polymer ?
#
loop_
_entity_poly.entity_id
_entity_poly.type
_entity_poly.pdbx_seq_one_letter_code
_entity_poly.pdbx_strand_id
1 'polypeptide(L)'
;DGTHMAEVLKQVNLEETIFIIASKTFTTQETLTNAMSARNALMDYLKANNISTDGAVAKHFVALSTNTEKVREFGIDTVNMFVFWDWVGGRYSVWSAIGLSVMLSIGYDNFVEFLTGAHVMDNHFASAPTEQNLPMMLALVGIWYNNFFGAETEAVLPYDQYLWRLPAYLQQLDMESNG
;
A
#
# COMPACT_ATOMS: atom_id res chain seq x y z
N ASP A 1 9.46 14.53 3.35
CA ASP A 1 9.11 15.96 3.26
C ASP A 1 7.90 16.22 4.14
N GLY A 2 7.98 17.19 5.06
CA GLY A 2 6.88 17.56 5.96
C GLY A 2 5.68 18.20 5.25
N THR A 3 5.87 18.72 4.04
CA THR A 3 4.82 19.30 3.21
C THR A 3 3.66 18.32 2.98
N HIS A 4 3.97 17.04 2.77
CA HIS A 4 2.94 16.04 2.50
C HIS A 4 1.95 15.90 3.67
N MET A 5 2.45 15.73 4.90
CA MET A 5 1.59 15.63 6.09
C MET A 5 0.86 16.95 6.34
N ALA A 6 1.54 18.10 6.20
CA ALA A 6 0.92 19.40 6.42
C ALA A 6 -0.24 19.68 5.46
N GLU A 7 -0.11 19.32 4.18
CA GLU A 7 -1.18 19.53 3.19
C GLU A 7 -2.36 18.57 3.39
N VAL A 8 -2.11 17.31 3.78
CA VAL A 8 -3.18 16.35 4.09
C VAL A 8 -4.00 16.82 5.30
N LEU A 9 -3.33 17.27 6.37
CA LEU A 9 -4.01 17.72 7.59
C LEU A 9 -4.92 18.94 7.38
N LYS A 10 -4.70 19.74 6.33
CA LYS A 10 -5.59 20.85 5.95
C LYS A 10 -6.88 20.39 5.27
N GLN A 11 -6.90 19.17 4.74
CA GLN A 11 -8.00 18.65 3.91
C GLN A 11 -8.96 17.76 4.69
N VAL A 12 -8.63 17.39 5.93
CA VAL A 12 -9.37 16.39 6.69
C VAL A 12 -9.97 16.98 7.96
N ASN A 13 -11.12 16.46 8.36
CA ASN A 13 -11.68 16.67 9.69
C ASN A 13 -11.10 15.63 10.65
N LEU A 14 -10.29 16.07 11.62
CA LEU A 14 -9.60 15.16 12.53
C LEU A 14 -10.54 14.34 13.42
N GLU A 15 -11.76 14.82 13.70
CA GLU A 15 -12.77 14.04 14.44
C GLU A 15 -13.33 12.87 13.63
N GLU A 16 -13.25 12.92 12.30
CA GLU A 16 -13.83 11.94 11.37
C GLU A 16 -12.75 11.17 10.59
N THR A 17 -11.49 11.32 10.98
CA THR A 17 -10.34 10.73 10.28
C THR A 17 -9.86 9.45 10.94
N ILE A 18 -9.63 8.40 10.14
CA ILE A 18 -8.88 7.21 10.53
C ILE A 18 -7.50 7.26 9.86
N PHE A 19 -6.44 7.14 10.68
CA PHE A 19 -5.07 7.03 10.24
C PHE A 19 -4.67 5.55 10.12
N ILE A 20 -4.24 5.16 8.93
CA ILE A 20 -3.78 3.80 8.63
C ILE A 20 -2.25 3.84 8.50
N ILE A 21 -1.54 3.25 9.48
CA ILE A 21 -0.07 3.19 9.45
C ILE A 21 0.35 1.90 8.74
N ALA A 22 0.78 2.02 7.48
CA ALA A 22 1.26 0.91 6.67
C ALA A 22 2.79 0.81 6.70
N SER A 23 3.34 -0.15 7.45
CA SER A 23 4.77 -0.43 7.47
C SER A 23 5.04 -1.86 7.94
N LYS A 24 5.69 -2.65 7.08
CA LYS A 24 6.06 -4.05 7.37
C LYS A 24 6.87 -4.15 8.66
N THR A 25 7.97 -3.42 8.74
CA THR A 25 8.87 -3.45 9.90
C THR A 25 8.38 -2.58 11.05
N PHE A 26 7.51 -1.61 10.77
CA PHE A 26 7.11 -0.54 11.69
C PHE A 26 8.30 0.27 12.23
N THR A 27 9.39 0.33 11.46
CA THR A 27 10.63 1.04 11.81
C THR A 27 11.11 2.01 10.74
N THR A 28 10.46 2.03 9.56
CA THR A 28 10.80 2.95 8.47
C THR A 28 10.74 4.39 8.95
N GLN A 29 11.86 5.12 8.82
CA GLN A 29 12.03 6.44 9.42
C GLN A 29 10.98 7.42 8.94
N GLU A 30 10.73 7.46 7.63
CA GLU A 30 9.76 8.35 7.00
C GLU A 30 8.34 8.05 7.48
N THR A 31 7.95 6.77 7.51
CA THR A 31 6.62 6.34 7.97
C THR A 31 6.40 6.65 9.44
N LEU A 32 7.36 6.36 10.31
CA LEU A 32 7.25 6.64 11.74
C LEU A 32 7.23 8.14 12.03
N THR A 33 8.05 8.92 11.35
CA THR A 33 8.07 10.39 11.51
C THR A 33 6.70 10.98 11.14
N ASN A 34 6.12 10.54 10.03
CA ASN A 34 4.77 10.96 9.62
C ASN A 34 3.69 10.48 10.60
N ALA A 35 3.74 9.22 11.04
CA ALA A 35 2.78 8.68 12.00
C ALA A 35 2.80 9.44 13.33
N MET A 36 3.98 9.78 13.84
CA MET A 36 4.13 10.59 15.06
C MET A 36 3.61 12.02 14.85
N SER A 37 3.82 12.60 13.66
CA SER A 37 3.31 13.93 13.32
C SER A 37 1.78 13.95 13.26
N ALA A 38 1.17 12.94 12.64
CA ALA A 38 -0.29 12.76 12.61
C ALA A 38 -0.88 12.55 14.02
N ARG A 39 -0.22 11.71 14.84
CA ARG A 39 -0.63 11.50 16.24
C ARG A 39 -0.57 12.80 17.04
N ASN A 40 0.51 13.56 16.93
CA ASN A 40 0.64 14.84 17.63
C ASN A 40 -0.44 15.84 17.17
N ALA A 41 -0.68 15.93 15.85
CA ALA A 41 -1.73 16.78 15.30
C ALA A 41 -3.13 16.44 15.86
N LEU A 42 -3.48 15.14 15.95
CA LEU A 42 -4.73 14.73 16.58
C LEU A 42 -4.77 15.14 18.07
N MET A 43 -3.71 14.88 18.83
CA MET A 43 -3.67 15.22 20.25
C MET A 43 -3.79 16.73 20.49
N ASP A 44 -3.10 17.53 19.69
CA ASP A 44 -3.13 18.99 19.78
C ASP A 44 -4.50 19.54 19.41
N TYR A 45 -5.13 18.99 18.37
CA TYR A 45 -6.50 19.33 17.98
C TYR A 45 -7.51 19.02 19.09
N LEU A 46 -7.49 17.81 19.65
CA LEU A 46 -8.42 17.41 20.72
C LEU A 46 -8.27 18.29 21.95
N LYS A 47 -7.03 18.59 22.36
CA LYS A 47 -6.74 19.50 23.48
C LYS A 47 -7.24 20.91 23.22
N ALA A 48 -6.96 21.46 22.03
CA ALA A 48 -7.40 22.81 21.66
C ALA A 48 -8.93 22.96 21.68
N ASN A 49 -9.66 21.87 21.44
CA ASN A 49 -11.12 21.83 21.44
C ASN A 49 -11.74 21.29 22.75
N ASN A 50 -10.95 21.08 23.81
CA ASN A 50 -11.40 20.51 25.10
C ASN A 50 -12.08 19.13 24.97
N ILE A 51 -11.68 18.33 23.98
CA ILE A 51 -12.14 16.95 23.80
C ILE A 51 -11.16 16.01 24.53
N SER A 52 -11.69 14.99 25.23
CA SER A 52 -10.84 14.03 25.93
C SER A 52 -9.93 13.27 24.96
N THR A 53 -8.64 13.18 25.31
CA THR A 53 -7.65 12.39 24.57
C THR A 53 -7.64 10.91 24.97
N ASP A 54 -8.41 10.53 25.99
CA ASP A 54 -8.39 9.17 26.53
C ASP A 54 -8.92 8.16 25.50
N GLY A 55 -8.05 7.22 25.13
CA GLY A 55 -8.35 6.22 24.10
C GLY A 55 -8.42 6.77 22.67
N ALA A 56 -8.07 8.04 22.43
CA ALA A 56 -8.15 8.63 21.08
C ALA A 56 -7.25 7.90 20.07
N VAL A 57 -6.03 7.50 20.47
CA VAL A 57 -5.14 6.72 19.59
C VAL A 57 -5.79 5.40 19.17
N ALA A 58 -6.40 4.68 20.12
CA ALA A 58 -7.06 3.41 19.84
C ALA A 58 -8.29 3.56 18.91
N LYS A 59 -8.93 4.73 18.85
CA LYS A 59 -10.09 4.96 17.99
C LYS A 59 -9.72 5.48 16.59
N HIS A 60 -8.64 6.24 16.48
CA HIS A 60 -8.26 6.93 15.24
C HIS A 60 -7.09 6.28 14.50
N PHE A 61 -6.39 5.29 15.09
CA PHE A 61 -5.22 4.67 14.46
C PHE A 61 -5.38 3.16 14.34
N VAL A 62 -5.07 2.66 13.15
CA VAL A 62 -4.89 1.23 12.85
C VAL A 62 -3.51 1.00 12.24
N ALA A 63 -2.98 -0.22 12.40
CA ALA A 63 -1.66 -0.58 11.89
C ALA A 63 -1.73 -1.76 10.92
N LEU A 64 -0.99 -1.67 9.82
CA LEU A 64 -0.76 -2.77 8.87
C LEU A 64 0.72 -3.13 9.00
N SER A 65 1.02 -4.21 9.73
CA SER A 65 2.40 -4.54 10.09
C SER A 65 2.61 -6.00 10.45
N THR A 66 3.86 -6.42 10.55
CA THR A 66 4.27 -7.71 11.12
C THR A 66 4.88 -7.56 12.51
N ASN A 67 5.04 -6.33 13.02
CA ASN A 67 5.77 -6.03 14.25
C ASN A 67 4.85 -5.58 15.40
N THR A 68 4.28 -6.56 16.10
CA THR A 68 3.31 -6.32 17.18
C THR A 68 3.88 -5.50 18.33
N GLU A 69 5.16 -5.66 18.65
CA GLU A 69 5.81 -4.90 19.74
C GLU A 69 5.85 -3.41 19.43
N LYS A 70 6.31 -3.03 18.23
CA LYS A 70 6.38 -1.63 17.81
C LYS A 70 5.02 -0.97 17.64
N VAL A 71 4.01 -1.73 17.17
CA VAL A 71 2.63 -1.25 17.11
C VAL A 71 2.07 -0.94 18.50
N ARG A 72 2.34 -1.82 19.47
CA ARG A 72 1.94 -1.60 20.87
C ARG A 72 2.67 -0.42 21.51
N GLU A 73 3.98 -0.30 21.27
CA GLU A 73 4.78 0.86 21.73
C GLU A 73 4.24 2.19 21.19
N PHE A 74 3.73 2.21 19.96
CA PHE A 74 3.09 3.40 19.39
C PHE A 74 1.77 3.77 20.11
N GLY A 75 1.11 2.79 20.73
CA GLY A 75 -0.14 2.95 21.47
C GLY A 75 -1.39 2.50 20.70
N ILE A 76 -1.22 1.77 19.59
CA ILE A 76 -2.33 1.13 18.88
C ILE A 76 -2.68 -0.18 19.58
N ASP A 77 -3.98 -0.41 19.79
CA ASP A 77 -4.46 -1.70 20.30
C ASP A 77 -4.19 -2.80 19.27
N THR A 78 -3.72 -3.95 19.73
CA THR A 78 -3.46 -5.12 18.88
C THR A 78 -4.70 -5.63 18.15
N VAL A 79 -5.92 -5.32 18.63
CA VAL A 79 -7.16 -5.63 17.88
C VAL A 79 -7.30 -4.78 16.61
N ASN A 80 -6.62 -3.64 16.55
CA ASN A 80 -6.56 -2.72 15.41
C ASN A 80 -5.27 -2.91 14.57
N MET A 81 -4.58 -4.03 14.77
CA MET A 81 -3.44 -4.44 13.97
C MET A 81 -3.84 -5.51 12.96
N PHE A 82 -3.66 -5.21 11.68
CA PHE A 82 -3.89 -6.13 10.58
C PHE A 82 -2.55 -6.72 10.14
N VAL A 83 -2.42 -8.03 10.32
CA VAL A 83 -1.16 -8.75 10.13
C VAL A 83 -0.97 -9.15 8.67
N PHE A 84 0.28 -9.17 8.24
CA PHE A 84 0.74 -9.86 7.04
C PHE A 84 2.11 -10.49 7.31
N TRP A 85 2.77 -11.04 6.29
CA TRP A 85 3.93 -11.92 6.49
C TRP A 85 5.19 -11.48 5.77
N ASP A 86 6.30 -12.09 6.17
CA ASP A 86 7.64 -11.90 5.64
C ASP A 86 7.77 -12.27 4.16
N TRP A 87 7.08 -13.30 3.71
CA TRP A 87 7.02 -13.71 2.29
C TRP A 87 6.23 -12.73 1.40
N VAL A 88 5.51 -11.76 1.98
CA VAL A 88 4.88 -10.68 1.22
C VAL A 88 5.90 -9.56 0.96
N GLY A 89 6.43 -9.50 -0.27
CA GLY A 89 7.31 -8.42 -0.71
C GLY A 89 6.57 -7.08 -0.80
N GLY A 90 7.25 -5.95 -0.52
CA GLY A 90 6.61 -4.62 -0.47
C GLY A 90 5.88 -4.24 -1.76
N ARG A 91 6.56 -4.37 -2.90
CA ARG A 91 5.99 -4.15 -4.25
C ARG A 91 4.99 -5.20 -4.72
N TYR A 92 4.74 -6.23 -3.91
CA TYR A 92 3.75 -7.30 -4.14
C TYR A 92 2.65 -7.30 -3.07
N SER A 93 2.56 -6.25 -2.23
CA SER A 93 1.80 -6.32 -0.98
C SER A 93 0.35 -5.86 -1.05
N VAL A 94 -0.12 -5.26 -2.15
CA VAL A 94 -1.47 -4.67 -2.26
C VAL A 94 -2.61 -5.66 -1.95
N TRP A 95 -2.37 -6.95 -2.17
CA TRP A 95 -3.32 -8.06 -1.93
C TRP A 95 -3.45 -8.46 -0.45
N SER A 96 -2.53 -8.00 0.39
CA SER A 96 -2.47 -8.33 1.82
C SER A 96 -3.24 -7.31 2.67
N ALA A 97 -2.99 -7.29 3.99
CA ALA A 97 -3.47 -6.25 4.89
C ALA A 97 -3.18 -4.83 4.38
N ILE A 98 -2.08 -4.62 3.63
CA ILE A 98 -1.74 -3.34 2.99
C ILE A 98 -2.88 -2.78 2.13
N GLY A 99 -3.72 -3.65 1.54
CA GLY A 99 -4.89 -3.27 0.75
C GLY A 99 -6.08 -2.73 1.55
N LEU A 100 -5.99 -2.59 2.88
CA LEU A 100 -7.12 -2.13 3.71
C LEU A 100 -7.72 -0.80 3.24
N SER A 101 -6.90 0.17 2.85
CA SER A 101 -7.40 1.46 2.34
C SER A 101 -8.16 1.31 1.03
N VAL A 102 -7.77 0.35 0.17
CA VAL A 102 -8.50 0.01 -1.05
C VAL A 102 -9.85 -0.59 -0.68
N MET A 103 -9.87 -1.59 0.20
CA MET A 103 -11.10 -2.22 0.67
C MET A 103 -12.08 -1.23 1.31
N LEU A 104 -11.59 -0.29 2.12
CA LEU A 104 -12.43 0.75 2.73
C LEU A 104 -13.02 1.70 1.67
N SER A 105 -12.31 1.92 0.56
CA SER A 105 -12.76 2.80 -0.53
C SER A 105 -13.81 2.12 -1.43
N ILE A 106 -13.58 0.86 -1.81
CA ILE A 106 -14.42 0.16 -2.79
C ILE A 106 -15.42 -0.82 -2.17
N GLY A 107 -15.31 -1.13 -0.88
CA GLY A 107 -16.10 -2.14 -0.19
C GLY A 107 -15.51 -3.55 -0.27
N TYR A 108 -15.94 -4.42 0.65
CA TYR A 108 -15.43 -5.79 0.77
C TYR A 108 -15.62 -6.63 -0.50
N ASP A 109 -16.84 -6.67 -1.04
CA ASP A 109 -17.16 -7.50 -2.20
C ASP A 109 -16.33 -7.10 -3.44
N ASN A 110 -16.14 -5.81 -3.69
CA ASN A 110 -15.30 -5.33 -4.78
C ASN A 110 -13.81 -5.63 -4.54
N PHE A 111 -13.35 -5.64 -3.28
CA PHE A 111 -12.00 -6.08 -2.97
C PHE A 111 -11.83 -7.59 -3.20
N VAL A 112 -12.86 -8.40 -2.91
CA VAL A 112 -12.88 -9.83 -3.25
C VAL A 112 -12.82 -10.04 -4.77
N GLU A 113 -13.56 -9.27 -5.55
CA GLU A 113 -13.48 -9.30 -7.02
C GLU A 113 -12.08 -8.91 -7.51
N PHE A 114 -11.46 -7.89 -6.91
CA PHE A 114 -10.08 -7.50 -7.21
C PHE A 114 -9.07 -8.62 -6.95
N LEU A 115 -9.18 -9.31 -5.81
CA LEU A 115 -8.37 -10.50 -5.49
C LEU A 115 -8.66 -11.66 -6.46
N THR A 116 -9.92 -11.86 -6.83
CA THR A 116 -10.34 -12.94 -7.73
C THR A 116 -9.76 -12.75 -9.12
N GLY A 117 -9.70 -11.50 -9.62
CA GLY A 117 -9.05 -11.19 -10.89
C GLY A 117 -7.57 -11.56 -10.91
N ALA A 118 -6.84 -11.29 -9.82
CA ALA A 118 -5.45 -11.72 -9.68
C ALA A 118 -5.34 -13.25 -9.65
N HIS A 119 -6.19 -13.93 -8.87
CA HIS A 119 -6.19 -15.39 -8.78
C HIS A 119 -6.49 -16.09 -10.13
N VAL A 120 -7.37 -15.52 -10.95
CA VAL A 120 -7.61 -16.01 -12.31
C VAL A 120 -6.35 -15.92 -13.16
N MET A 121 -5.61 -14.80 -13.09
CA MET A 121 -4.35 -14.62 -13.81
C MET A 121 -3.24 -15.54 -13.26
N ASP A 122 -3.18 -15.77 -11.95
CA ASP A 122 -2.24 -16.71 -11.33
C ASP A 122 -2.47 -18.14 -11.85
N ASN A 123 -3.73 -18.57 -11.91
CA ASN A 123 -4.10 -19.89 -12.43
C ASN A 123 -3.77 -20.01 -13.93
N HIS A 124 -4.00 -18.95 -14.72
CA HIS A 124 -3.60 -18.90 -16.13
C HIS A 124 -2.08 -19.05 -16.27
N PHE A 125 -1.31 -18.24 -15.53
CA PHE A 125 0.15 -18.29 -15.55
C PHE A 125 0.69 -19.67 -15.17
N ALA A 126 0.12 -20.31 -14.16
CA ALA A 126 0.59 -21.59 -13.66
C ALA A 126 0.25 -22.80 -14.56
N SER A 127 -0.83 -22.72 -15.36
CA SER A 127 -1.39 -23.89 -16.05
C SER A 127 -1.42 -23.80 -17.57
N ALA A 128 -1.40 -22.60 -18.16
CA ALA A 128 -1.45 -22.44 -19.61
C ALA A 128 -0.16 -22.96 -20.28
N PRO A 129 -0.24 -23.64 -21.44
CA PRO A 129 0.92 -23.96 -22.26
C PRO A 129 1.74 -22.70 -22.57
N THR A 130 3.07 -22.82 -22.60
CA THR A 130 4.01 -21.70 -22.78
C THR A 130 3.62 -20.78 -23.95
N GLU A 131 3.22 -21.35 -25.08
CA GLU A 131 2.89 -20.63 -26.32
C GLU A 131 1.58 -19.84 -26.22
N GLN A 132 0.78 -20.10 -25.17
CA GLN A 132 -0.49 -19.44 -24.87
C GLN A 132 -0.45 -18.72 -23.51
N ASN A 133 0.72 -18.67 -22.87
CA ASN A 133 0.88 -18.09 -21.54
C ASN A 133 1.18 -16.59 -21.67
N LEU A 134 0.21 -15.76 -21.28
CA LEU A 134 0.23 -14.32 -21.52
C LEU A 134 1.40 -13.64 -20.78
N PRO A 135 1.61 -13.85 -19.46
CA PRO A 135 2.77 -13.28 -18.77
C PRO A 135 4.11 -13.75 -19.35
N MET A 136 4.23 -15.03 -19.75
CA MET A 136 5.47 -15.53 -20.34
C MET A 136 5.77 -14.88 -21.69
N MET A 137 4.77 -14.76 -22.56
CA MET A 137 4.93 -14.09 -23.85
C MET A 137 5.32 -12.62 -23.68
N LEU A 138 4.70 -11.92 -22.73
CA LEU A 138 5.06 -10.53 -22.42
C LEU A 138 6.53 -10.41 -21.97
N ALA A 139 6.98 -11.31 -21.08
CA ALA A 139 8.37 -11.34 -20.63
C ALA A 139 9.36 -11.66 -21.77
N LEU A 140 9.03 -12.61 -22.64
CA LEU A 140 9.88 -12.99 -23.77
C LEU A 140 10.02 -11.85 -24.80
N VAL A 141 8.95 -11.09 -25.06
CA VAL A 141 9.01 -9.89 -25.90
C VAL A 141 9.90 -8.82 -25.27
N GLY A 142 9.80 -8.60 -23.96
CA GLY A 142 10.68 -7.70 -23.22
C GLY A 142 12.15 -8.09 -23.35
N ILE A 143 12.48 -9.37 -23.14
CA ILE A 143 13.84 -9.93 -23.31
C ILE A 143 14.33 -9.72 -24.74
N TRP A 144 13.48 -9.91 -25.74
CA TRP A 144 13.86 -9.71 -27.14
C TRP A 144 14.35 -8.28 -27.40
N TYR A 145 13.59 -7.28 -26.96
CA TYR A 145 13.99 -5.87 -27.16
C TYR A 145 15.13 -5.44 -26.24
N ASN A 146 15.11 -5.83 -24.98
CA ASN A 146 16.11 -5.40 -24.01
C ASN A 146 17.47 -6.04 -24.29
N ASN A 147 17.54 -7.36 -24.51
CA ASN A 147 18.81 -8.07 -24.63
C ASN A 147 19.37 -8.12 -26.05
N PHE A 148 18.52 -8.17 -27.08
CA PHE A 148 18.99 -8.31 -28.47
C PHE A 148 18.98 -6.99 -29.25
N PHE A 149 18.00 -6.11 -29.00
CA PHE A 149 17.93 -4.80 -29.65
C PHE A 149 18.58 -3.69 -28.81
N GLY A 150 18.91 -3.95 -27.54
CA GLY A 150 19.53 -2.97 -26.65
C GLY A 150 18.59 -1.83 -26.25
N ALA A 151 17.27 -2.07 -26.24
CA ALA A 151 16.32 -1.07 -25.75
C ALA A 151 16.38 -0.98 -24.21
N GLU A 152 16.82 0.15 -23.69
CA GLU A 152 17.01 0.38 -22.24
C GLU A 152 15.71 0.78 -21.51
N THR A 153 14.61 1.02 -22.22
CA THR A 153 13.37 1.56 -21.65
C THR A 153 12.15 0.79 -22.11
N GLU A 154 11.17 0.64 -21.21
CA GLU A 154 9.83 0.14 -21.49
C GLU A 154 8.79 1.22 -21.16
N ALA A 155 7.88 1.51 -22.09
CA ALA A 155 6.86 2.54 -21.93
C ALA A 155 5.48 1.93 -21.63
N VAL A 156 4.91 2.27 -20.48
CA VAL A 156 3.54 1.88 -20.11
C VAL A 156 2.58 3.04 -20.37
N LEU A 157 1.68 2.88 -21.34
CA LEU A 157 0.78 3.95 -21.82
C LEU A 157 -0.69 3.55 -21.66
N PRO A 158 -1.28 3.60 -20.44
CA PRO A 158 -2.67 3.24 -20.24
C PRO A 158 -3.60 4.31 -20.83
N TYR A 159 -4.53 3.91 -21.70
CA TYR A 159 -5.55 4.78 -22.29
C TYR A 159 -6.80 4.87 -21.40
N ASP A 160 -6.58 5.04 -20.11
CA ASP A 160 -7.64 5.22 -19.11
C ASP A 160 -7.15 6.17 -18.02
N GLN A 161 -7.90 7.24 -17.77
CA GLN A 161 -7.53 8.26 -16.80
C GLN A 161 -7.47 7.72 -15.37
N TYR A 162 -8.27 6.70 -15.01
CA TYR A 162 -8.21 6.08 -13.70
C TYR A 162 -6.89 5.34 -13.47
N LEU A 163 -6.22 4.92 -14.54
CA LEU A 163 -4.94 4.21 -14.50
C LEU A 163 -3.71 5.15 -14.53
N TRP A 164 -3.87 6.45 -14.30
CA TRP A 164 -2.76 7.41 -14.36
C TRP A 164 -1.59 7.10 -13.40
N ARG A 165 -1.83 6.37 -12.30
CA ARG A 165 -0.79 5.90 -11.35
C ARG A 165 -0.18 4.55 -11.71
N LEU A 166 -0.73 3.82 -12.68
CA LEU A 166 -0.24 2.50 -13.07
C LEU A 166 1.24 2.52 -13.49
N PRO A 167 1.74 3.48 -14.29
CA PRO A 167 3.16 3.53 -14.64
C PRO A 167 4.06 3.66 -13.41
N ALA A 168 3.69 4.49 -12.43
CA ALA A 168 4.46 4.64 -11.19
C ALA A 168 4.46 3.37 -10.33
N TYR A 169 3.34 2.62 -10.32
CA TYR A 169 3.26 1.32 -9.66
C TYR A 169 4.16 0.28 -10.35
N LEU A 170 4.07 0.18 -11.68
CA LEU A 170 4.87 -0.76 -12.46
C LEU A 170 6.36 -0.42 -12.43
N GLN A 171 6.72 0.86 -12.34
CA GLN A 171 8.10 1.29 -12.16
C GLN A 171 8.74 0.65 -10.94
N GLN A 172 8.04 0.64 -9.80
CA GLN A 172 8.53 -0.03 -8.60
C GLN A 172 8.53 -1.55 -8.77
N LEU A 173 7.47 -2.11 -9.35
CA LEU A 173 7.35 -3.56 -9.55
C LEU A 173 8.50 -4.11 -10.40
N ASP A 174 8.80 -3.49 -11.53
CA ASP A 174 9.79 -3.97 -12.50
C ASP A 174 11.21 -3.60 -12.07
N MET A 175 11.51 -2.30 -11.93
CA MET A 175 12.89 -1.81 -11.73
C MET A 175 13.46 -2.23 -10.36
N GLU A 176 12.64 -2.28 -9.30
CA GLU A 176 13.11 -2.74 -7.99
C GLU A 176 13.22 -4.27 -7.91
N SER A 177 12.62 -5.00 -8.85
CA SER A 177 12.77 -6.47 -8.96
C SER A 177 13.99 -6.86 -9.77
N ASN A 178 14.25 -6.17 -10.89
CA ASN A 178 15.14 -6.65 -11.94
C ASN A 178 16.36 -5.75 -12.21
N GLY A 179 16.57 -4.73 -11.36
CA GLY A 179 17.56 -3.64 -11.50
C GLY A 179 18.83 -3.94 -12.27
#